data_AF-A0A7Y5RCU9-F1
#
_entry.id   AF-A0A7Y5RCU9-F1
#
_cell.length_a   1.000
_cell.length_b   1.000
_cell.length_c   1.000
_cell.angle_alpha   90.00
_cell.angle_beta   90.00
_cell.angle_gamma   90.00
#
_symmetry.space_group_name_H-M   'P 1'
#
loop_
_entity.id
_entity.type
_entity.pdbx_description
1 polymer ?
#
loop_
_entity_poly.entity_id
_entity_poly.type
_entity_poly.pdbx_seq_one_letter_code
_entity_poly.pdbx_strand_id
1 'polypeptide(L)' 'MHLGRDQGTFSIGYIDLKTGDGMVMLTNGDMGSRLLVGVLELSAADPKWIKFVKDQM' A
#
# COMPACT_ATOMS: atom_id res chain seq x y z
N MET A 1 -6.08 6.77 -5.34
CA MET A 1 -4.98 5.85 -4.96
C MET A 1 -3.70 6.41 -5.53
N HIS A 2 -2.64 6.45 -4.73
CA HIS A 2 -1.31 6.90 -5.13
C HIS A 2 -0.30 5.80 -4.85
N LEU A 3 0.62 5.57 -5.78
CA LEU A 3 1.76 4.68 -5.62
C LEU A 3 3.00 5.38 -6.18
N GLY A 4 4.05 5.43 -5.38
CA GLY A 4 5.36 5.95 -5.75
C GLY A 4 6.42 4.89 -5.53
N ARG A 5 7.31 4.71 -6.51
CA ARG A 5 8.47 3.83 -6.40
C ARG A 5 9.69 4.57 -6.93
N ASP A 6 10.74 4.60 -6.12
CA ASP A 6 12.04 5.14 -6.48
C ASP A 6 13.14 4.21 -5.93
N GLN A 7 14.41 4.41 -6.30
CA GLN A 7 15.52 3.54 -5.86
C GLN A 7 15.56 3.42 -4.33
N GLY A 8 15.20 2.24 -3.81
CA GLY A 8 15.14 1.97 -2.38
C GLY A 8 13.97 2.61 -1.64
N THR A 9 12.95 3.18 -2.31
CA THR A 9 11.76 3.71 -1.62
C THR A 9 10.46 3.29 -2.28
N PHE A 10 9.45 3.04 -1.45
CA PHE A 10 8.10 2.74 -1.89
C PHE A 10 7.09 3.46 -1.00
N SER A 11 6.19 4.19 -1.64
CA SER A 11 5.09 4.91 -1.00
C SER A 11 3.77 4.46 -1.58
N ILE A 12 2.76 4.33 -0.73
CA ILE A 12 1.41 4.03 -1.18
C ILE A 12 0.39 4.73 -0.29
N GLY A 13 -0.68 5.23 -0.90
CA GLY A 13 -1.75 5.91 -0.21
C GLY A 13 -3.13 5.64 -0.79
N TYR A 14 -4.11 5.48 0.09
CA TYR A 14 -5.52 5.44 -0.29
C TYR A 14 -6.37 6.29 0.67
N ILE A 15 -7.51 6.75 0.17
CA ILE A 15 -8.59 7.39 0.92
C ILE A 15 -9.90 6.78 0.41
N ASP A 16 -10.75 6.34 1.33
CA ASP A 16 -12.17 6.09 1.07
C ASP A 16 -12.92 7.42 1.17
N LEU A 17 -13.46 7.89 0.04
CA LEU A 17 -14.15 9.18 -0.02
C LEU A 17 -15.55 9.14 0.63
N LYS A 18 -16.11 7.96 0.91
CA LYS A 18 -17.42 7.82 1.56
C LYS A 18 -17.32 7.94 3.07
N THR A 19 -16.30 7.32 3.66
CA THR A 19 -16.09 7.33 5.11
C THR A 19 -15.12 8.41 5.56
N GLY A 20 -14.24 8.87 4.65
CA GLY A 20 -13.13 9.76 4.96
C GLY A 20 -11.90 9.04 5.53
N ASP A 21 -11.97 7.72 5.70
CA ASP A 21 -10.84 6.93 6.19
C ASP A 21 -9.74 6.85 5.13
N GLY A 22 -8.49 6.79 5.58
CA GLY A 22 -7.37 6.69 4.67
C GLY A 22 -6.14 6.15 5.35
N MET A 23 -5.15 5.83 4.53
CA MET A 23 -3.90 5.25 4.98
C MET A 23 -2.78 5.63 4.03
N VAL A 24 -1.64 5.94 4.62
CA VAL A 24 -0.39 6.19 3.91
C VAL A 24 0.68 5.28 4.50
N MET A 25 1.39 4.58 3.64
CA MET A 25 2.49 3.70 4.01
C MET A 25 3.74 4.11 3.24
N LEU A 26 4.85 4.20 3.97
CA LEU A 26 6.15 4.60 3.45
C LEU A 26 7.18 3.55 3.87
N THR A 27 8.01 3.13 2.93
CA THR A 27 9.12 2.21 3.19
C THR A 27 10.36 2.65 2.45
N ASN A 28 11.52 2.38 3.04
CA ASN A 28 12.84 2.77 2.53
C ASN A 28 13.71 1.54 2.19
N GLY A 29 13.12 0.50 1.58
CA GLY A 29 13.88 -0.64 1.10
C GLY A 29 13.27 -1.29 -0.13
N ASP A 30 14.11 -1.97 -0.91
CA ASP A 30 13.72 -2.66 -2.14
C ASP A 30 12.66 -3.75 -1.92
N MET A 31 12.59 -4.28 -0.70
CA MET A 31 11.59 -5.27 -0.25
C MET A 31 10.35 -4.64 0.42
N GLY A 32 10.32 -3.31 0.53
CA GLY A 32 9.27 -2.58 1.24
C GLY A 32 7.87 -2.88 0.73
N SER A 33 7.69 -3.02 -0.58
CA SER A 33 6.41 -3.41 -1.18
C SER A 33 5.91 -4.78 -0.72
N ARG A 34 6.78 -5.79 -0.55
CA ARG A 34 6.41 -7.11 -0.01
C ARG A 34 5.98 -7.04 1.45
N LEU A 35 6.69 -6.27 2.26
CA LEU A 35 6.35 -6.07 3.67
C LEU A 35 4.99 -5.41 3.82
N LEU A 36 4.69 -4.40 2.99
CA LEU A 36 3.41 -3.71 3.01
C LEU A 36 2.23 -4.62 2.68
N VAL A 37 2.36 -5.51 1.68
CA VAL A 37 1.30 -6.48 1.38
C VAL A 37 0.98 -7.35 2.59
N GLY A 38 1.99 -7.85 3.31
CA GLY A 38 1.77 -8.64 4.52
C GLY A 38 1.07 -7.85 5.63
N VAL A 39 1.40 -6.57 5.81
CA VAL A 39 0.72 -5.68 6.77
C VAL A 39 -0.74 -5.47 6.39
N LEU A 40 -1.03 -5.26 5.10
CA LEU A 40 -2.40 -5.08 4.60
C LEU A 40 -3.27 -6.33 4.78
N GLU A 41 -2.69 -7.50 4.55
CA GLU A 41 -3.35 -8.79 4.75
C GLU A 41 -3.68 -9.03 6.23
N LEU A 42 -2.79 -8.62 7.14
CA LEU A 42 -3.01 -8.73 8.59
C LEU A 42 -3.99 -7.67 9.12
N SER A 43 -4.07 -6.49 8.50
CA SER A 43 -4.94 -5.40 8.95
C SER A 43 -6.39 -5.53 8.46
N ALA A 44 -6.76 -6.65 7.84
CA ALA A 44 -8.05 -6.85 7.18
C ALA A 44 -8.42 -5.71 6.21
N ALA A 45 -7.43 -5.15 5.50
CA ALA A 45 -7.67 -4.11 4.50
C ALA A 45 -8.53 -4.64 3.34
N ASP A 46 -9.16 -3.73 2.58
CA ASP A 46 -10.01 -4.10 1.44
C ASP A 46 -9.28 -5.06 0.47
N PRO A 47 -9.83 -6.24 0.14
CA PRO A 47 -9.22 -7.17 -0.79
C PRO A 47 -8.89 -6.57 -2.17
N LYS A 48 -9.69 -5.61 -2.65
CA LYS A 48 -9.42 -4.87 -3.89
C LYS A 48 -8.18 -4.01 -3.77
N TRP A 49 -7.97 -3.43 -2.58
CA TRP A 49 -6.77 -2.67 -2.27
C TRP A 49 -5.54 -3.57 -2.25
N ILE A 50 -5.60 -4.70 -1.53
CA ILE A 50 -4.51 -5.69 -1.49
C ILE A 50 -4.14 -6.16 -2.91
N LYS A 51 -5.15 -6.49 -3.73
CA LYS A 51 -4.93 -6.89 -5.12
C LYS A 51 -4.25 -5.78 -5.94
N PHE A 52 -4.72 -4.54 -5.83
CA PHE A 52 -4.09 -3.40 -6.49
C PHE A 52 -2.61 -3.27 -6.11
N VAL A 53 -2.25 -3.40 -4.82
CA VAL A 53 -0.84 -3.34 -4.40
C VAL A 53 -0.03 -4.47 -5.01
N LYS A 54 -0.56 -5.71 -5.00
CA LYS A 54 0.12 -6.89 -5.58
C LYS A 54 0.37 -6.75 -7.08
N ASP A 55 -0.57 -6.17 -7.82
CA ASP A 55 -0.46 -5.97 -9.27
C ASP A 55 0.60 -4.91 -9.67
N GLN A 56 1.11 -4.13 -8.70
CA GLN A 56 2.08 -3.05 -8.92
C GLN A 56 3.52 -3.43 -8.52
N MET A 57 3.72 -4.68 -8.11
CA MET A 57 5.02 -5.24 -7.66
C MET A 57 5.73 -5.98 -8.77
#